data_AF-A0A4R1PVV8-F1
#
_entry.id   AF-A0A4R1PVV8-F1
#
_cell.length_a   1.000
_cell.length_b   1.000
_cell.length_c   1.000
_cell.angle_alpha   90.00
_cell.angle_beta   90.00
_cell.angle_gamma   90.00
#
_symmetry.space_group_name_H-M   'P 1'
#
loop_
_entity.id
_entity.type
_entity.pdbx_description
1 polymer ?
#
loop_
_entity_poly.entity_id
_entity_poly.type
_entity_poly.pdbx_seq_one_letter_code
_entity_poly.pdbx_strand_id
1 'polypeptide(L)'
;MKKFLQVFVLLGFLTVISAWNTISMAQEEQDFAAITILTVNDFHGALIQDNRNPGAIRLAHYLKDEFVLNPEGTLIVSAGDMFQGTIDADLLKGEPIVAIMNNIGFDAMAIGNHEFDWGIETLRERAQQAHFPFLAANVFEKSSQTLLPFAKPYIILDRKGVKIAVIGIATPETAYKAHPDVVSGYRFADPAKTVNALLPELKRQGTDVIIVLSHLGCEPDTRTNTLRGEAALLAKRLSGVAAIITGHSHTKLAGTVNGIPVIQAAYNGRSVGKVNLVYSREAKKVISAVTSVADVPLEGLAGDLAVSAIVQAAQSQTAVLKGMVLGDAKVRLSHNRYELSPLGQWASDMLRKAGKTDVAFLNGGSIRTGELFGPITKASLYELMPFDNRLLVIEMTGREIMNALEYGIDNQKVGMLQFSGLMVTYDYSRPVNKRVTHAVLTNGRKLERNESYKVAVNDFLFAGGDGFTMFTAGRSPVDTHVSIREIIEQAISQAGQLAPEQDGRLKIRNKQSFIPAA
;
A
#
# COMPACT_ATOMS: atom_id res chain seq x y z
N MET A 1 -91.00 -45.19 -27.13
CA MET A 1 -91.58 -44.51 -28.31
C MET A 1 -90.55 -43.50 -28.83
N LYS A 2 -90.23 -43.59 -30.14
CA LYS A 2 -89.24 -42.82 -30.96
C LYS A 2 -87.75 -43.09 -30.60
N LYS A 3 -86.98 -44.02 -31.24
CA LYS A 3 -86.47 -44.12 -32.65
C LYS A 3 -85.77 -42.83 -33.09
N PHE A 4 -84.57 -42.73 -33.66
CA PHE A 4 -83.55 -43.55 -34.38
C PHE A 4 -82.27 -42.64 -34.41
N LEU A 5 -80.99 -43.03 -34.56
CA LEU A 5 -80.33 -43.51 -35.79
C LEU A 5 -78.77 -43.54 -35.58
N GLN A 6 -78.13 -44.72 -35.78
CA GLN A 6 -76.86 -44.99 -36.51
C GLN A 6 -75.51 -44.43 -35.99
N VAL A 7 -74.32 -45.08 -36.11
CA VAL A 7 -73.80 -46.19 -36.94
C VAL A 7 -72.43 -46.70 -36.39
N PHE A 8 -72.23 -48.03 -36.46
CA PHE A 8 -71.01 -48.89 -36.69
C PHE A 8 -69.65 -48.65 -35.98
N VAL A 9 -69.13 -49.63 -35.21
CA VAL A 9 -68.26 -50.81 -35.56
C VAL A 9 -66.81 -50.39 -35.92
N LEU A 10 -65.85 -50.50 -34.99
CA LEU A 10 -64.94 -51.63 -34.68
C LEU A 10 -63.77 -51.82 -35.67
N LEU A 11 -62.59 -52.04 -35.07
CA LEU A 11 -61.29 -52.53 -35.59
C LEU A 11 -60.28 -51.51 -36.14
N GLY A 12 -59.11 -51.49 -35.48
CA GLY A 12 -57.91 -50.85 -35.99
C GLY A 12 -56.81 -50.73 -34.94
N PHE A 13 -56.32 -51.85 -34.40
CA PHE A 13 -55.02 -51.90 -33.73
C PHE A 13 -53.95 -51.56 -34.80
N LEU A 14 -53.38 -50.36 -34.73
CA LEU A 14 -52.23 -49.98 -35.55
C LEU A 14 -51.34 -49.02 -34.75
N THR A 15 -50.22 -49.61 -34.35
CA THR A 15 -48.94 -48.99 -33.97
C THR A 15 -48.74 -47.57 -34.51
N VAL A 16 -48.78 -46.58 -33.63
CA VAL A 16 -48.15 -45.27 -33.86
C VAL A 16 -46.71 -45.38 -33.36
N ILE A 17 -45.84 -45.88 -34.23
CA ILE A 17 -44.39 -45.74 -34.12
C ILE A 17 -44.01 -44.42 -34.80
N SER A 18 -42.97 -43.79 -34.25
CA SER A 18 -42.14 -42.73 -34.84
C SER A 18 -42.76 -41.34 -35.00
N ALA A 19 -42.57 -40.50 -33.98
CA ALA A 19 -41.99 -39.15 -34.14
C ALA A 19 -41.90 -38.46 -32.76
N TRP A 20 -41.16 -39.06 -31.83
CA TRP A 20 -40.58 -38.27 -30.75
C TRP A 20 -39.27 -37.71 -31.31
N ASN A 21 -39.37 -36.54 -31.93
CA ASN A 21 -38.23 -35.65 -32.13
C ASN A 21 -37.77 -35.20 -30.74
N THR A 22 -37.02 -36.04 -30.05
CA THR A 22 -35.96 -35.57 -29.17
C THR A 22 -34.90 -34.97 -30.08
N ILE A 23 -35.10 -33.72 -30.49
CA ILE A 23 -33.97 -32.84 -30.71
C ILE A 23 -33.37 -32.70 -29.32
N SER A 24 -32.43 -33.60 -29.02
CA SER A 24 -31.47 -33.33 -27.98
C SER A 24 -30.76 -32.07 -28.46
N MET A 25 -31.21 -30.92 -27.97
CA MET A 25 -30.34 -29.76 -27.92
C MET A 25 -29.26 -30.16 -26.92
N ALA A 26 -28.26 -30.89 -27.42
CA ALA A 26 -26.93 -30.83 -26.87
C ALA A 26 -26.59 -29.34 -26.92
N GLN A 27 -26.85 -28.68 -25.81
CA GLN A 27 -26.26 -27.40 -25.52
C GLN A 27 -24.77 -27.71 -25.54
N GLU A 28 -24.08 -27.38 -26.64
CA GLU A 28 -22.63 -27.28 -26.65
C GLU A 28 -22.31 -26.33 -25.49
N GLU A 29 -21.97 -26.90 -24.33
CA GLU A 29 -21.34 -26.16 -23.26
C GLU A 29 -20.13 -25.51 -23.92
N GLN A 30 -20.23 -24.20 -24.13
CA GLN A 30 -19.10 -23.43 -24.64
C GLN A 30 -17.91 -23.76 -23.74
N ASP A 31 -16.86 -24.34 -24.33
CA ASP A 31 -15.71 -24.96 -23.67
C ASP A 31 -14.73 -23.93 -23.08
N PHE A 32 -15.28 -22.89 -22.45
CA PHE A 32 -14.57 -21.79 -21.85
C PHE A 32 -14.83 -21.73 -20.35
N ALA A 33 -13.79 -21.44 -19.58
CA ALA A 33 -13.89 -21.13 -18.17
C ALA A 33 -13.64 -19.63 -17.94
N ALA A 34 -14.61 -18.94 -17.36
CA ALA A 34 -14.44 -17.58 -16.86
C ALA A 34 -13.88 -17.62 -15.43
N ILE A 35 -12.65 -17.11 -15.28
CA ILE A 35 -11.93 -17.02 -14.02
C ILE A 35 -11.75 -15.54 -13.66
N THR A 36 -12.02 -15.20 -12.40
CA THR A 36 -11.85 -13.85 -11.88
C THR A 36 -10.80 -13.88 -10.77
N ILE A 37 -9.84 -12.96 -10.80
CA ILE A 37 -8.96 -12.72 -9.66
C ILE A 37 -9.24 -11.32 -9.13
N LEU A 38 -9.80 -11.25 -7.93
CA LEU A 38 -9.97 -10.03 -7.16
C LEU A 38 -8.74 -9.81 -6.29
N THR A 39 -8.23 -8.58 -6.26
CA THR A 39 -7.03 -8.27 -5.49
C THR A 39 -7.07 -6.94 -4.77
N VAL A 40 -6.47 -6.95 -3.59
CA VAL A 40 -6.11 -5.78 -2.79
C VAL A 40 -4.63 -5.86 -2.45
N ASN A 41 -4.03 -4.73 -2.12
CA ASN A 41 -2.64 -4.61 -1.70
C ASN A 41 -2.51 -3.37 -0.83
N ASP A 42 -1.45 -3.30 -0.04
CA ASP A 42 -1.09 -2.11 0.74
C ASP A 42 -2.30 -1.62 1.57
N PHE A 43 -3.05 -2.53 2.21
CA PHE A 43 -4.24 -2.15 2.99
C PHE A 43 -3.88 -1.33 4.23
N HIS A 44 -2.64 -1.49 4.69
CA HIS A 44 -2.06 -0.76 5.80
C HIS A 44 -2.98 -0.59 7.02
N GLY A 45 -3.64 -1.68 7.40
CA GLY A 45 -4.47 -1.69 8.59
C GLY A 45 -5.62 -0.69 8.56
N ALA A 46 -6.10 -0.23 7.39
CA ALA A 46 -7.12 0.80 7.24
C ALA A 46 -8.53 0.35 7.69
N LEU A 47 -8.68 -0.02 8.97
CA LEU A 47 -9.88 -0.61 9.56
C LEU A 47 -11.08 0.34 9.52
N ILE A 48 -10.85 1.61 9.85
CA ILE A 48 -11.90 2.62 10.05
C ILE A 48 -12.04 3.47 8.80
N GLN A 49 -13.30 3.73 8.43
CA GLN A 49 -13.62 4.66 7.35
C GLN A 49 -13.28 6.09 7.76
N ASP A 50 -12.70 6.85 6.84
CA ASP A 50 -12.58 8.31 6.93
C ASP A 50 -13.01 8.98 5.61
N ASN A 51 -12.64 10.25 5.40
CA ASN A 51 -12.98 11.00 4.19
C ASN A 51 -12.19 10.60 2.93
N ARG A 52 -11.23 9.69 3.05
CA ARG A 52 -10.35 9.22 1.98
C ARG A 52 -10.33 7.71 1.85
N ASN A 53 -10.50 6.98 2.95
CA ASN A 53 -10.36 5.54 3.05
C ASN A 53 -11.73 4.91 3.37
N PRO A 54 -12.15 3.86 2.64
CA PRO A 54 -13.47 3.25 2.82
C PRO A 54 -13.61 2.42 4.10
N GLY A 55 -12.51 2.02 4.72
CA GLY A 55 -12.51 1.13 5.89
C GLY A 55 -12.70 -0.35 5.53
N ALA A 56 -12.35 -1.23 6.46
CA ALA A 56 -12.44 -2.68 6.24
C ALA A 56 -13.88 -3.18 6.02
N ILE A 57 -14.84 -2.57 6.70
CA ILE A 57 -16.26 -2.96 6.66
C ILE A 57 -16.83 -2.85 5.24
N ARG A 58 -16.50 -1.77 4.53
CA ARG A 58 -16.95 -1.56 3.15
C ARG A 58 -16.14 -2.32 2.14
N LEU A 59 -14.82 -2.39 2.34
CA LEU A 59 -13.96 -3.20 1.48
C LEU A 59 -14.43 -4.66 1.46
N ALA A 60 -14.75 -5.22 2.63
CA ALA A 60 -15.29 -6.57 2.74
C ALA A 60 -16.61 -6.75 1.99
N HIS A 61 -17.54 -5.81 2.14
CA HIS A 61 -18.81 -5.84 1.42
C HIS A 61 -18.60 -5.79 -0.09
N TYR A 62 -17.77 -4.86 -0.57
CA TYR A 62 -17.44 -4.72 -1.99
C TYR A 62 -16.85 -6.01 -2.59
N LEU A 63 -15.88 -6.62 -1.90
CA LEU A 63 -15.27 -7.88 -2.35
C LEU A 63 -16.28 -9.03 -2.39
N LYS A 64 -17.20 -9.11 -1.41
CA LYS A 64 -18.25 -10.12 -1.37
C LYS A 64 -19.28 -9.93 -2.49
N ASP A 65 -19.65 -8.69 -2.80
CA ASP A 65 -20.53 -8.38 -3.93
C ASP A 65 -19.91 -8.80 -5.26
N GLU A 66 -18.63 -8.48 -5.47
CA GLU A 66 -17.89 -8.90 -6.67
C GLU A 66 -17.73 -10.42 -6.75
N PHE A 67 -17.54 -11.09 -5.61
CA PHE A 67 -17.40 -12.55 -5.54
C PHE A 67 -18.69 -13.28 -5.98
N VAL A 68 -19.87 -12.77 -5.58
CA VAL A 68 -21.18 -13.37 -5.92
C VAL A 68 -21.43 -13.40 -7.43
N LEU A 69 -20.76 -12.57 -8.23
CA LEU A 69 -20.89 -12.57 -9.68
C LEU A 69 -20.28 -13.81 -10.35
N ASN A 70 -19.30 -14.47 -9.70
CA ASN A 70 -18.65 -15.68 -10.23
C ASN A 70 -18.06 -16.55 -9.10
N PRO A 71 -18.87 -17.06 -8.15
CA PRO A 71 -18.37 -17.65 -6.90
C PRO A 71 -17.46 -18.87 -7.11
N GLU A 72 -17.78 -19.72 -8.08
CA GLU A 72 -16.99 -20.93 -8.39
C GLU A 72 -15.73 -20.65 -9.23
N GLY A 73 -15.66 -19.46 -9.84
CA GLY A 73 -14.56 -19.05 -10.72
C GLY A 73 -13.68 -17.95 -10.13
N THR A 74 -14.00 -17.44 -8.93
CA THR A 74 -13.30 -16.30 -8.34
C THR A 74 -12.22 -16.74 -7.35
N LEU A 75 -11.10 -16.02 -7.39
CA LEU A 75 -10.02 -16.05 -6.42
C LEU A 75 -9.94 -14.67 -5.76
N ILE A 76 -9.78 -14.61 -4.44
CA ILE A 76 -9.53 -13.36 -3.71
C ILE A 76 -8.12 -13.41 -3.14
N VAL A 77 -7.23 -12.52 -3.57
CA VAL A 77 -5.82 -12.55 -3.18
C VAL A 77 -5.32 -11.19 -2.70
N SER A 78 -4.32 -11.19 -1.80
CA SER A 78 -3.63 -9.96 -1.40
C SER A 78 -2.18 -9.94 -1.88
N ALA A 79 -1.73 -8.81 -2.43
CA ALA A 79 -0.33 -8.65 -2.82
C ALA A 79 0.60 -8.27 -1.66
N GLY A 80 0.14 -8.24 -0.40
CA GLY A 80 0.95 -7.93 0.79
C GLY A 80 0.76 -6.51 1.35
N ASP A 81 1.51 -6.19 2.41
CA ASP A 81 1.42 -4.98 3.25
C ASP A 81 0.00 -4.71 3.76
N MET A 82 -0.55 -5.70 4.45
CA MET A 82 -1.92 -5.64 4.95
C MET A 82 -2.01 -5.08 6.38
N PHE A 83 -0.94 -5.20 7.18
CA PHE A 83 -1.05 -5.14 8.64
C PHE A 83 -0.81 -3.78 9.29
N GLN A 84 0.35 -3.16 9.06
CA GLN A 84 0.77 -1.92 9.73
C GLN A 84 -0.05 -0.73 9.20
N GLY A 85 -0.27 0.35 9.96
CA GLY A 85 -0.59 1.68 9.37
C GLY A 85 -1.54 2.53 10.19
N THR A 86 -2.44 1.88 10.93
CA THR A 86 -3.38 2.54 11.83
C THR A 86 -3.22 2.05 13.26
N ILE A 87 -3.58 2.89 14.23
CA ILE A 87 -3.34 2.62 15.66
C ILE A 87 -3.91 1.28 16.12
N ASP A 88 -5.08 0.91 15.62
CA ASP A 88 -5.75 -0.33 16.02
C ASP A 88 -5.06 -1.55 15.43
N ALA A 89 -4.65 -1.47 14.16
CA ALA A 89 -3.94 -2.54 13.50
C ALA A 89 -2.52 -2.71 14.06
N ASP A 90 -1.83 -1.60 14.37
CA ASP A 90 -0.47 -1.59 14.88
C ASP A 90 -0.39 -2.13 16.31
N LEU A 91 -1.31 -1.72 17.17
CA LEU A 91 -1.36 -2.20 18.57
C LEU A 91 -1.68 -3.69 18.68
N LEU A 92 -2.44 -4.23 17.71
CA LEU A 92 -2.76 -5.66 17.62
C LEU A 92 -1.87 -6.41 16.62
N LYS A 93 -0.85 -5.74 16.07
CA LYS A 93 0.16 -6.31 15.17
C LYS A 93 -0.47 -7.09 14.01
N GLY A 94 -1.52 -6.54 13.38
CA GLY A 94 -2.21 -7.16 12.23
C GLY A 94 -3.22 -8.27 12.54
N GLU A 95 -3.42 -8.69 13.79
CA GLU A 95 -4.40 -9.72 14.17
C GLU A 95 -5.81 -9.48 13.60
N PRO A 96 -6.45 -8.30 13.78
CA PRO A 96 -7.80 -8.08 13.26
C PRO A 96 -7.85 -8.14 11.73
N ILE A 97 -6.74 -7.84 11.05
CA ILE A 97 -6.66 -7.90 9.58
C ILE A 97 -6.73 -9.34 9.11
N VAL A 98 -6.01 -10.26 9.76
CA VAL A 98 -6.10 -11.70 9.47
C VAL A 98 -7.52 -12.20 9.69
N ALA A 99 -8.18 -11.81 10.79
CA ALA A 99 -9.56 -12.18 11.06
C ALA A 99 -10.54 -11.67 9.99
N ILE A 100 -10.34 -10.45 9.49
CA ILE A 100 -11.14 -9.86 8.41
C ILE A 100 -10.92 -10.61 7.09
N MET A 101 -9.67 -10.91 6.75
CA MET A 101 -9.34 -11.67 5.54
C MET A 101 -9.91 -13.10 5.60
N ASN A 102 -9.87 -13.74 6.76
CA ASN A 102 -10.53 -15.03 6.99
C ASN A 102 -12.05 -14.94 6.77
N ASN A 103 -12.69 -13.85 7.22
CA ASN A 103 -14.12 -13.63 7.04
C ASN A 103 -14.52 -13.35 5.59
N ILE A 104 -13.67 -12.64 4.84
CA ILE A 104 -13.89 -12.37 3.41
C ILE A 104 -13.69 -13.65 2.58
N GLY A 105 -12.79 -14.54 3.01
CA GLY A 105 -12.48 -15.78 2.29
C GLY A 105 -11.34 -15.61 1.29
N PHE A 106 -10.25 -14.96 1.71
CA PHE A 106 -9.04 -14.88 0.88
C PHE A 106 -8.49 -16.28 0.58
N ASP A 107 -7.97 -16.46 -0.63
CA ASP A 107 -7.32 -17.68 -1.10
C ASP A 107 -5.81 -17.70 -0.84
N ALA A 108 -5.17 -16.53 -0.82
CA ALA A 108 -3.74 -16.37 -0.59
C ALA A 108 -3.35 -14.91 -0.31
N MET A 109 -2.18 -14.74 0.30
CA MET A 109 -1.55 -13.43 0.47
C MET A 109 -0.05 -13.56 0.17
N ALA A 110 0.52 -12.69 -0.67
CA ALA A 110 1.98 -12.55 -0.75
C ALA A 110 2.51 -11.81 0.48
N ILE A 111 3.73 -12.14 0.91
CA ILE A 111 4.39 -11.43 2.01
C ILE A 111 5.05 -10.16 1.48
N GLY A 112 4.64 -9.01 2.01
CA GLY A 112 5.26 -7.70 1.82
C GLY A 112 6.33 -7.37 2.85
N ASN A 113 6.87 -6.16 2.80
CA ASN A 113 7.90 -5.70 3.74
C ASN A 113 7.31 -5.45 5.14
N HIS A 114 6.11 -4.86 5.23
CA HIS A 114 5.50 -4.49 6.51
C HIS A 114 4.95 -5.68 7.29
N GLU A 115 4.82 -6.84 6.66
CA GLU A 115 4.56 -8.10 7.37
C GLU A 115 5.69 -8.46 8.35
N PHE A 116 6.90 -7.93 8.16
CA PHE A 116 8.04 -8.18 9.04
C PHE A 116 8.13 -7.22 10.23
N ASP A 117 7.37 -6.11 10.29
CA ASP A 117 7.62 -5.00 11.23
C ASP A 117 7.72 -5.41 12.71
N TRP A 118 6.98 -6.43 13.14
CA TRP A 118 7.00 -6.95 14.52
C TRP A 118 7.83 -8.22 14.71
N GLY A 119 8.64 -8.59 13.72
CA GLY A 119 9.49 -9.77 13.75
C GLY A 119 8.84 -11.03 13.16
N ILE A 120 9.70 -12.00 12.83
CA ILE A 120 9.28 -13.25 12.17
C ILE A 120 8.32 -14.09 13.03
N GLU A 121 8.45 -14.03 14.36
CA GLU A 121 7.64 -14.82 15.28
C GLU A 121 6.18 -14.34 15.23
N THR A 122 5.96 -13.03 15.32
CA THR A 122 4.63 -12.44 15.12
C THR A 122 4.10 -12.74 13.72
N LEU A 123 4.93 -12.64 12.67
CA LEU A 123 4.48 -13.01 11.33
C LEU A 123 4.05 -14.48 11.24
N ARG A 124 4.78 -15.39 11.90
CA ARG A 124 4.42 -16.82 11.98
C ARG A 124 3.10 -17.02 12.73
N GLU A 125 2.88 -16.33 13.83
CA GLU A 125 1.60 -16.36 14.57
C GLU A 125 0.44 -15.90 13.68
N ARG A 126 0.62 -14.83 12.89
CA ARG A 126 -0.39 -14.36 11.92
C ARG A 126 -0.66 -15.39 10.83
N ALA A 127 0.38 -16.04 10.30
CA ALA A 127 0.23 -17.12 9.33
C ALA A 127 -0.51 -18.35 9.92
N GLN A 128 -0.33 -18.65 11.21
CA GLN A 128 -1.06 -19.72 11.90
C GLN A 128 -2.54 -19.39 12.13
N GLN A 129 -2.87 -18.10 12.31
CA GLN A 129 -4.25 -17.62 12.47
C GLN A 129 -5.00 -17.53 11.14
N ALA A 130 -4.28 -17.46 10.01
CA ALA A 130 -4.87 -17.34 8.68
C ALA A 130 -5.46 -18.68 8.20
N HIS A 131 -6.66 -18.62 7.61
CA HIS A 131 -7.28 -19.73 6.91
C HIS A 131 -6.77 -19.87 5.46
N PHE A 132 -5.82 -19.03 5.08
CA PHE A 132 -5.21 -18.95 3.77
C PHE A 132 -3.68 -18.95 3.90
N PRO A 133 -2.96 -19.52 2.92
CA PRO A 133 -1.51 -19.57 2.94
C PRO A 133 -0.88 -18.21 2.63
N PHE A 134 0.21 -17.92 3.34
CA PHE A 134 1.10 -16.83 2.99
C PHE A 134 2.08 -17.34 1.94
N LEU A 135 2.34 -16.54 0.91
CA LEU A 135 3.14 -16.94 -0.25
C LEU A 135 4.43 -16.13 -0.35
N ALA A 136 5.55 -16.85 -0.43
CA ALA A 136 6.88 -16.28 -0.65
C ALA A 136 7.84 -17.34 -1.20
N ALA A 137 8.07 -17.37 -2.51
CA ALA A 137 8.98 -18.30 -3.16
C ALA A 137 10.45 -17.86 -3.09
N ASN A 138 10.72 -16.60 -2.76
CA ASN A 138 12.05 -16.01 -2.83
C ASN A 138 12.62 -15.62 -1.47
N VAL A 139 11.98 -15.96 -0.35
CA VAL A 139 12.48 -15.63 1.00
C VAL A 139 13.05 -16.87 1.66
N PHE A 140 14.35 -16.83 1.95
CA PHE A 140 15.09 -17.95 2.54
C PHE A 140 15.70 -17.56 3.87
N GLU A 141 15.65 -18.45 4.84
CA GLU A 141 16.44 -18.31 6.07
C GLU A 141 17.92 -18.60 5.75
N LYS A 142 18.84 -17.74 6.18
CA LYS A 142 20.27 -17.86 5.84
C LYS A 142 20.95 -19.04 6.53
N SER A 143 20.54 -19.36 7.76
CA SER A 143 21.14 -20.43 8.57
C SER A 143 20.89 -21.81 7.97
N SER A 144 19.67 -22.07 7.53
CA SER A 144 19.21 -23.35 6.97
C SER A 144 19.23 -23.40 5.45
N GLN A 145 19.26 -22.24 4.79
CA GLN A 145 19.05 -22.07 3.35
C GLN A 145 17.69 -22.59 2.85
N THR A 146 16.71 -22.76 3.73
CA THR A 146 15.35 -23.19 3.37
C THR A 146 14.40 -22.01 3.24
N LEU A 147 13.27 -22.21 2.56
CA LEU A 147 12.17 -21.24 2.57
C LEU A 147 11.63 -21.03 3.99
N LEU A 148 10.92 -19.92 4.20
CA LEU A 148 10.20 -19.68 5.45
C LEU A 148 9.24 -20.84 5.76
N PRO A 149 9.34 -21.53 6.91
CA PRO A 149 8.57 -22.74 7.17
C PRO A 149 7.04 -22.56 7.18
N PHE A 150 6.56 -21.34 7.46
CA PHE A 150 5.14 -20.99 7.50
C PHE A 150 4.61 -20.37 6.19
N ALA A 151 5.48 -20.16 5.20
CA ALA A 151 5.10 -19.65 3.88
C ALA A 151 5.24 -20.74 2.82
N LYS A 152 4.41 -20.67 1.78
CA LYS A 152 4.51 -21.56 0.62
C LYS A 152 5.12 -20.79 -0.56
N PRO A 153 5.90 -21.44 -1.44
CA PRO A 153 6.36 -20.77 -2.66
C PRO A 153 5.20 -20.47 -3.61
N TYR A 154 4.23 -21.39 -3.67
CA TYR A 154 3.04 -21.28 -4.49
C TYR A 154 1.91 -22.15 -3.94
N ILE A 155 0.71 -21.95 -4.47
CA ILE A 155 -0.41 -22.89 -4.37
C ILE A 155 -0.98 -23.20 -5.74
N ILE A 156 -1.71 -24.30 -5.85
CA ILE A 156 -2.50 -24.64 -7.04
C ILE A 156 -3.94 -24.83 -6.58
N LEU A 157 -4.86 -24.10 -7.22
CA LEU A 157 -6.29 -24.11 -6.91
C LEU A 157 -7.07 -24.55 -8.15
N ASP A 158 -8.12 -25.32 -7.95
CA ASP A 158 -9.09 -25.62 -9.00
C ASP A 158 -10.22 -24.58 -8.97
N ARG A 159 -10.52 -24.00 -10.12
CA ARG A 159 -11.69 -23.14 -10.34
C ARG A 159 -12.36 -23.54 -11.64
N LYS A 160 -13.60 -24.01 -11.54
CA LYS A 160 -14.34 -24.58 -12.68
C LYS A 160 -13.48 -25.57 -13.47
N GLY A 161 -12.74 -26.49 -12.83
CA GLY A 161 -11.89 -27.47 -13.53
C GLY A 161 -10.68 -26.88 -14.25
N VAL A 162 -10.28 -25.65 -13.96
CA VAL A 162 -9.01 -25.05 -14.41
C VAL A 162 -8.05 -25.00 -13.22
N LYS A 163 -6.86 -25.58 -13.37
CA LYS A 163 -5.81 -25.56 -12.34
C LYS A 163 -4.99 -24.28 -12.44
N ILE A 164 -5.10 -23.43 -11.44
CA ILE A 164 -4.46 -22.11 -11.37
C ILE A 164 -3.36 -22.15 -10.32
N ALA A 165 -2.10 -21.98 -10.74
CA ALA A 165 -0.99 -21.79 -9.84
C ALA A 165 -0.80 -20.31 -9.49
N VAL A 166 -0.66 -20.01 -8.20
CA VAL A 166 -0.37 -18.68 -7.68
C VAL A 166 1.01 -18.70 -7.03
N ILE A 167 2.00 -18.05 -7.65
CA ILE A 167 3.37 -17.97 -7.13
C ILE A 167 3.53 -16.70 -6.30
N GLY A 168 3.99 -16.82 -5.05
CA GLY A 168 4.25 -15.67 -4.18
C GLY A 168 5.66 -15.11 -4.35
N ILE A 169 5.82 -13.79 -4.38
CA ILE A 169 7.14 -13.13 -4.42
C ILE A 169 7.14 -11.95 -3.46
N ALA A 170 8.07 -11.91 -2.51
CA ALA A 170 8.34 -10.74 -1.68
C ALA A 170 9.37 -9.82 -2.36
N THR A 171 9.33 -8.51 -2.08
CA THR A 171 10.37 -7.61 -2.61
C THR A 171 11.75 -7.94 -2.03
N PRO A 172 12.80 -8.09 -2.86
CA PRO A 172 14.17 -8.15 -2.37
C PRO A 172 14.62 -6.91 -1.61
N GLU A 173 13.93 -5.80 -1.82
CA GLU A 173 14.26 -4.55 -1.16
C GLU A 173 14.06 -4.62 0.36
N THR A 174 13.19 -5.52 0.84
CA THR A 174 13.02 -5.80 2.28
C THR A 174 14.34 -6.05 2.99
N ALA A 175 15.32 -6.68 2.31
CA ALA A 175 16.65 -6.97 2.87
C ALA A 175 17.42 -5.72 3.33
N TYR A 176 17.13 -4.54 2.78
CA TYR A 176 17.78 -3.28 3.12
C TYR A 176 16.81 -2.16 3.51
N LYS A 177 15.50 -2.41 3.43
CA LYS A 177 14.43 -1.46 3.77
C LYS A 177 13.78 -1.73 5.13
N ALA A 178 13.71 -2.99 5.55
CA ALA A 178 13.23 -3.33 6.89
C ALA A 178 14.36 -3.23 7.93
N HIS A 179 13.98 -3.18 9.21
CA HIS A 179 14.95 -3.09 10.30
C HIS A 179 15.92 -4.28 10.27
N PRO A 180 17.26 -4.06 10.29
CA PRO A 180 18.24 -5.14 10.19
C PRO A 180 18.06 -6.25 11.22
N ASP A 181 17.66 -5.91 12.45
CA ASP A 181 17.42 -6.91 13.50
C ASP A 181 16.31 -7.90 13.15
N VAL A 182 15.38 -7.51 12.28
CA VAL A 182 14.29 -8.36 11.82
C VAL A 182 14.70 -9.18 10.61
N VAL A 183 15.40 -8.57 9.64
CA VAL A 183 15.58 -9.18 8.31
C VAL A 183 16.98 -9.73 8.04
N SER A 184 17.96 -9.46 8.90
CA SER A 184 19.35 -9.90 8.73
C SER A 184 19.50 -11.42 8.64
N GLY A 185 18.60 -12.18 9.27
CA GLY A 185 18.52 -13.64 9.19
C GLY A 185 18.04 -14.19 7.84
N TYR A 186 17.53 -13.35 6.94
CA TYR A 186 16.90 -13.77 5.69
C TYR A 186 17.62 -13.27 4.45
N ARG A 187 17.48 -14.04 3.37
CA ARG A 187 17.96 -13.72 2.03
C ARG A 187 16.78 -13.71 1.08
N PHE A 188 16.69 -12.64 0.30
CA PHE A 188 15.68 -12.50 -0.73
C PHE A 188 16.32 -12.80 -2.09
N ALA A 189 15.82 -13.81 -2.79
CA ALA A 189 16.33 -14.25 -4.08
C ALA A 189 15.76 -13.39 -5.24
N ASP A 190 16.48 -13.36 -6.37
CA ASP A 190 16.04 -12.66 -7.58
C ASP A 190 14.66 -13.15 -8.04
N PRO A 191 13.64 -12.27 -8.11
CA PRO A 191 12.27 -12.65 -8.43
C PRO A 191 12.12 -13.46 -9.71
N ALA A 192 12.73 -13.01 -10.81
CA ALA A 192 12.54 -13.63 -12.11
C ALA A 192 13.25 -14.99 -12.21
N LYS A 193 14.44 -15.15 -11.62
CA LYS A 193 15.11 -16.46 -11.51
C LYS A 193 14.26 -17.43 -10.71
N THR A 194 13.69 -16.98 -9.59
CA THR A 194 12.81 -17.80 -8.74
C THR A 194 11.57 -18.26 -9.50
N VAL A 195 10.83 -17.34 -10.13
CA VAL A 195 9.62 -17.68 -10.89
C VAL A 195 9.96 -18.64 -12.04
N ASN A 196 10.98 -18.32 -12.86
CA ASN A 196 11.37 -19.16 -13.99
C ASN A 196 11.79 -20.58 -13.58
N ALA A 197 12.39 -20.75 -12.39
CA ALA A 197 12.75 -22.07 -11.87
C ALA A 197 11.52 -22.94 -11.50
N LEU A 198 10.39 -22.31 -11.14
CA LEU A 198 9.15 -23.01 -10.76
C LEU A 198 8.29 -23.40 -11.97
N LEU A 199 8.38 -22.66 -13.09
CA LEU A 199 7.50 -22.88 -14.26
C LEU A 199 7.53 -24.33 -14.80
N PRO A 200 8.70 -25.01 -14.94
CA PRO A 200 8.73 -26.38 -15.43
C PRO A 200 8.03 -27.37 -14.49
N GLU A 201 8.14 -27.17 -13.19
CA GLU A 201 7.48 -28.02 -12.19
C GLU A 201 5.98 -27.83 -12.20
N LEU A 202 5.50 -26.59 -12.21
CA LEU A 202 4.06 -26.29 -12.29
C LEU A 202 3.42 -26.87 -13.55
N LYS A 203 4.13 -26.85 -14.68
CA LYS A 203 3.70 -27.50 -15.92
C LYS A 203 3.62 -29.02 -15.77
N ARG A 204 4.59 -29.68 -15.12
CA ARG A 204 4.54 -31.13 -14.84
C ARG A 204 3.37 -31.51 -13.94
N GLN A 205 2.99 -30.64 -13.00
CA GLN A 205 1.80 -30.83 -12.16
C GLN A 205 0.47 -30.62 -12.91
N GLY A 206 0.52 -30.31 -14.20
CA GLY A 206 -0.66 -30.11 -15.05
C GLY A 206 -1.38 -28.80 -14.77
N THR A 207 -0.65 -27.76 -14.37
CA THR A 207 -1.22 -26.41 -14.19
C THR A 207 -1.63 -25.83 -15.54
N ASP A 208 -2.85 -25.28 -15.62
CA ASP A 208 -3.41 -24.64 -16.81
C ASP A 208 -3.04 -23.15 -16.90
N VAL A 209 -3.08 -22.45 -15.76
CA VAL A 209 -2.87 -21.00 -15.66
C VAL A 209 -1.87 -20.71 -14.54
N ILE A 210 -0.88 -19.86 -14.81
CA ILE A 210 0.09 -19.41 -13.79
C ILE A 210 -0.06 -17.91 -13.61
N ILE A 211 -0.27 -17.48 -12.37
CA ILE A 211 -0.24 -16.06 -11.97
C ILE A 211 0.89 -15.83 -10.96
N VAL A 212 1.45 -14.63 -10.97
CA VAL A 212 2.40 -14.20 -9.95
C VAL A 212 1.71 -13.18 -9.04
N LEU A 213 1.68 -13.47 -7.75
CA LEU A 213 1.24 -12.58 -6.69
C LEU A 213 2.49 -12.04 -6.00
N SER A 214 2.83 -10.78 -6.25
CA SER A 214 4.11 -10.21 -5.83
C SER A 214 3.95 -8.94 -5.00
N HIS A 215 4.81 -8.74 -4.02
CA HIS A 215 4.93 -7.46 -3.34
C HIS A 215 6.06 -6.64 -3.98
N LEU A 216 5.98 -6.35 -5.28
CA LEU A 216 7.01 -5.64 -6.04
C LEU A 216 6.50 -4.29 -6.54
N GLY A 217 7.29 -3.22 -6.37
CA GLY A 217 6.86 -1.89 -6.77
C GLY A 217 6.64 -1.75 -8.28
N CYS A 218 5.58 -1.06 -8.67
CA CYS A 218 5.27 -0.74 -10.07
C CYS A 218 4.68 0.66 -10.22
N GLU A 219 5.15 1.44 -11.18
CA GLU A 219 4.71 2.81 -11.41
C GLU A 219 4.65 3.14 -12.90
N PRO A 220 3.77 4.07 -13.33
CA PRO A 220 3.82 4.63 -14.66
C PRO A 220 5.07 5.52 -14.83
N ASP A 221 5.75 5.36 -15.96
CA ASP A 221 6.76 6.28 -16.44
C ASP A 221 6.12 7.24 -17.46
N THR A 222 5.82 8.45 -17.01
CA THR A 222 5.16 9.49 -17.84
C THR A 222 6.01 9.96 -19.01
N ARG A 223 7.33 9.73 -19.00
CA ARG A 223 8.22 10.11 -20.10
C ARG A 223 8.17 9.11 -21.24
N THR A 224 8.03 7.83 -20.93
CA THR A 224 8.05 6.74 -21.91
C THR A 224 6.67 6.15 -22.19
N ASN A 225 5.67 6.53 -21.40
CA ASN A 225 4.34 5.93 -21.40
C ASN A 225 4.39 4.40 -21.21
N THR A 226 5.32 3.93 -20.37
CA THR A 226 5.49 2.51 -20.01
C THR A 226 5.41 2.32 -18.51
N LEU A 227 5.40 1.06 -18.05
CA LEU A 227 5.54 0.75 -16.63
C LEU A 227 7.03 0.55 -16.27
N ARG A 228 7.40 1.05 -15.09
CA ARG A 228 8.73 0.89 -14.47
C ARG A 228 8.61 0.29 -13.07
N GLY A 229 9.73 -0.08 -12.48
CA GLY A 229 9.80 -0.71 -11.16
C GLY A 229 10.09 -2.22 -11.24
N GLU A 230 10.18 -2.85 -10.08
CA GLU A 230 10.57 -4.25 -9.94
C GLU A 230 9.58 -5.21 -10.64
N ALA A 231 8.27 -4.94 -10.55
CA ALA A 231 7.26 -5.77 -11.22
C ALA A 231 7.35 -5.67 -12.75
N ALA A 232 7.66 -4.49 -13.29
CA ALA A 232 7.88 -4.31 -14.72
C ALA A 232 9.17 -5.02 -15.20
N LEU A 233 10.24 -5.00 -14.39
CA LEU A 233 11.47 -5.76 -14.65
C LEU A 233 11.24 -7.27 -14.59
N LEU A 234 10.42 -7.74 -13.65
CA LEU A 234 9.99 -9.12 -13.57
C LEU A 234 9.26 -9.52 -14.86
N ALA A 235 8.21 -8.78 -15.25
CA ALA A 235 7.42 -9.06 -16.45
C ALA A 235 8.26 -9.20 -17.74
N LYS A 236 9.27 -8.33 -17.92
CA LYS A 236 10.20 -8.38 -19.07
C LYS A 236 11.04 -9.66 -19.14
N ARG A 237 11.20 -10.37 -18.01
CA ARG A 237 12.03 -11.58 -17.88
C ARG A 237 11.22 -12.87 -17.74
N LEU A 238 9.90 -12.78 -17.88
CA LEU A 238 8.98 -13.93 -17.77
C LEU A 238 8.31 -14.24 -19.11
N SER A 239 7.91 -15.50 -19.26
CA SER A 239 7.02 -15.99 -20.31
C SER A 239 6.11 -17.07 -19.74
N GLY A 240 4.91 -17.24 -20.30
CA GLY A 240 3.96 -18.27 -19.84
C GLY A 240 3.28 -17.98 -18.50
N VAL A 241 3.22 -16.71 -18.09
CA VAL A 241 2.46 -16.22 -16.93
C VAL A 241 1.29 -15.39 -17.44
N ALA A 242 0.09 -15.62 -16.91
CA ALA A 242 -1.15 -15.00 -17.35
C ALA A 242 -1.37 -13.60 -16.79
N ALA A 243 -0.85 -13.30 -15.59
CA ALA A 243 -0.90 -11.97 -14.97
C ALA A 243 0.12 -11.86 -13.83
N ILE A 244 0.53 -10.62 -13.56
CA ILE A 244 1.28 -10.23 -12.36
C ILE A 244 0.40 -9.27 -11.55
N ILE A 245 0.07 -9.69 -10.34
CA ILE A 245 -0.67 -8.90 -9.35
C ILE A 245 0.34 -8.36 -8.36
N THR A 246 0.38 -7.05 -8.17
CA THR A 246 1.46 -6.40 -7.43
C THR A 246 1.03 -5.36 -6.38
N GLY A 247 1.97 -4.90 -5.54
CA GLY A 247 1.79 -3.96 -4.42
C GLY A 247 2.99 -3.00 -4.24
N HIS A 248 3.28 -2.59 -3.00
CA HIS A 248 4.47 -1.83 -2.55
C HIS A 248 4.53 -0.35 -2.94
N SER A 249 4.24 -0.01 -4.20
CA SER A 249 4.32 1.38 -4.71
C SER A 249 3.03 2.18 -4.53
N HIS A 250 1.99 1.61 -3.89
CA HIS A 250 0.70 2.24 -3.60
C HIS A 250 -0.02 2.81 -4.84
N THR A 251 0.31 2.34 -6.04
CA THR A 251 -0.15 2.96 -7.28
C THR A 251 -1.44 2.30 -7.77
N LYS A 252 -2.41 3.13 -8.19
CA LYS A 252 -3.58 2.64 -8.92
C LYS A 252 -3.21 2.43 -10.39
N LEU A 253 -2.99 1.19 -10.83
CA LEU A 253 -2.65 0.92 -12.23
C LEU A 253 -3.15 -0.43 -12.73
N ALA A 254 -3.43 -0.47 -14.03
CA ALA A 254 -3.59 -1.67 -14.82
C ALA A 254 -2.92 -1.41 -16.17
N GLY A 255 -1.95 -2.23 -16.53
CA GLY A 255 -1.23 -2.12 -17.80
C GLY A 255 -0.63 -3.44 -18.23
N THR A 256 0.19 -3.41 -19.27
CA THR A 256 0.79 -4.62 -19.85
C THR A 256 2.29 -4.41 -20.05
N VAL A 257 3.09 -5.39 -19.67
CA VAL A 257 4.53 -5.42 -19.92
C VAL A 257 4.88 -6.77 -20.53
N ASN A 258 5.55 -6.77 -21.68
CA ASN A 258 5.91 -8.00 -22.39
C ASN A 258 4.71 -8.93 -22.67
N GLY A 259 3.55 -8.35 -22.98
CA GLY A 259 2.30 -9.09 -23.18
C GLY A 259 1.65 -9.65 -21.91
N ILE A 260 2.24 -9.43 -20.73
CA ILE A 260 1.72 -9.88 -19.43
C ILE A 260 1.00 -8.71 -18.75
N PRO A 261 -0.29 -8.86 -18.40
CA PRO A 261 -0.99 -7.88 -17.57
C PRO A 261 -0.31 -7.69 -16.20
N VAL A 262 -0.13 -6.44 -15.80
CA VAL A 262 0.41 -6.02 -14.50
C VAL A 262 -0.60 -5.09 -13.83
N ILE A 263 -1.03 -5.42 -12.62
CA ILE A 263 -2.11 -4.71 -11.92
C ILE A 263 -1.76 -4.43 -10.45
N GLN A 264 -2.19 -3.28 -9.96
CA GLN A 264 -2.08 -2.86 -8.56
C GLN A 264 -3.27 -1.97 -8.16
N ALA A 265 -3.81 -2.20 -6.97
CA ALA A 265 -5.07 -1.67 -6.48
C ALA A 265 -4.90 -0.52 -5.47
N ALA A 266 -4.08 0.48 -5.81
CA ALA A 266 -3.81 1.63 -4.94
C ALA A 266 -3.31 1.18 -3.55
N TYR A 267 -3.93 1.64 -2.46
CA TYR A 267 -3.62 1.34 -1.06
C TYR A 267 -4.82 1.67 -0.15
N ASN A 268 -4.76 1.30 1.14
CA ASN A 268 -5.77 1.54 2.18
C ASN A 268 -7.18 1.04 1.83
N GLY A 269 -7.28 0.02 0.97
CA GLY A 269 -8.55 -0.52 0.51
C GLY A 269 -9.34 0.43 -0.39
N ARG A 270 -8.74 1.54 -0.86
CA ARG A 270 -9.42 2.53 -1.72
C ARG A 270 -9.84 1.98 -3.06
N SER A 271 -9.15 0.94 -3.55
CA SER A 271 -9.47 0.31 -4.81
C SER A 271 -9.36 -1.21 -4.70
N VAL A 272 -10.05 -1.90 -5.60
CA VAL A 272 -9.94 -3.34 -5.84
C VAL A 272 -9.52 -3.55 -7.29
N GLY A 273 -8.49 -4.36 -7.48
CA GLY A 273 -8.06 -4.83 -8.79
C GLY A 273 -8.83 -6.07 -9.21
N LYS A 274 -9.10 -6.20 -10.51
CA LYS A 274 -9.78 -7.35 -11.10
C LYS A 274 -9.03 -7.81 -12.34
N VAL A 275 -8.72 -9.11 -12.40
CA VAL A 275 -8.21 -9.79 -13.59
C VAL A 275 -9.25 -10.81 -14.03
N ASN A 276 -9.90 -10.58 -15.17
CA ASN A 276 -10.84 -11.51 -15.77
C ASN A 276 -10.12 -12.30 -16.87
N LEU A 277 -10.00 -13.61 -16.68
CA LEU A 277 -9.41 -14.53 -17.63
C LEU A 277 -10.51 -15.38 -18.27
N VAL A 278 -10.39 -15.61 -19.58
CA VAL A 278 -11.16 -16.62 -20.30
C VAL A 278 -10.20 -17.71 -20.74
N TYR A 279 -10.35 -18.91 -20.18
CA TYR A 279 -9.57 -20.09 -20.53
C TYR A 279 -10.34 -20.98 -21.48
N SER A 280 -9.74 -21.37 -22.61
CA SER A 280 -10.29 -22.38 -23.53
C SER A 280 -9.73 -23.75 -23.17
N ARG A 281 -10.59 -24.73 -22.87
CA ARG A 281 -10.10 -26.09 -22.55
C ARG A 281 -9.65 -26.83 -23.78
N GLU A 282 -10.35 -26.65 -24.91
CA GLU A 282 -9.91 -27.14 -26.22
C GLU A 282 -8.50 -26.66 -26.56
N ALA A 283 -8.26 -25.35 -26.52
CA ALA A 283 -6.96 -24.78 -26.87
C ALA A 283 -5.92 -24.87 -25.74
N LYS A 284 -6.33 -25.30 -24.54
CA LYS A 284 -5.55 -25.38 -23.30
C LYS A 284 -4.75 -24.10 -23.01
N LYS A 285 -5.40 -22.94 -23.17
CA LYS A 285 -4.76 -21.63 -22.97
C LYS A 285 -5.76 -20.55 -22.59
N VAL A 286 -5.23 -19.51 -21.94
CA VAL A 286 -5.94 -18.24 -21.77
C VAL A 286 -6.05 -17.55 -23.13
N ILE A 287 -7.28 -17.24 -23.54
CA ILE A 287 -7.58 -16.56 -24.82
C ILE A 287 -7.96 -15.09 -24.64
N SER A 288 -8.31 -14.69 -23.42
CA SER A 288 -8.59 -13.30 -23.06
C SER A 288 -8.15 -13.03 -21.63
N ALA A 289 -7.54 -11.88 -21.40
CA ALA A 289 -7.16 -11.37 -20.09
C ALA A 289 -7.48 -9.88 -20.03
N VAL A 290 -8.49 -9.50 -19.25
CA VAL A 290 -8.94 -8.12 -19.09
C VAL A 290 -8.72 -7.68 -17.65
N THR A 291 -8.03 -6.56 -17.47
CA THR A 291 -7.72 -6.01 -16.16
C THR A 291 -8.44 -4.69 -15.92
N SER A 292 -8.95 -4.48 -14.71
CA SER A 292 -9.52 -3.21 -14.28
C SER A 292 -9.23 -2.93 -12.81
N VAL A 293 -9.18 -1.66 -12.42
CA VAL A 293 -9.06 -1.24 -11.02
C VAL A 293 -10.16 -0.24 -10.72
N ALA A 294 -11.06 -0.61 -9.81
CA ALA A 294 -12.22 0.18 -9.43
C ALA A 294 -12.06 0.74 -8.02
N ASP A 295 -12.57 1.95 -7.77
CA ASP A 295 -12.57 2.52 -6.43
C ASP A 295 -13.70 1.91 -5.60
N VAL A 296 -13.41 1.66 -4.33
CA VAL A 296 -14.43 1.27 -3.35
C VAL A 296 -15.16 2.54 -2.91
N PRO A 297 -16.48 2.64 -3.09
CA PRO A 297 -17.23 3.83 -2.75
C PRO A 297 -17.12 4.21 -1.26
N LEU A 298 -16.91 5.50 -0.97
CA LEU A 298 -16.93 6.05 0.38
C LEU A 298 -18.35 6.25 0.94
N GLU A 299 -19.37 6.19 0.10
CA GLU A 299 -20.77 6.37 0.46
C GLU A 299 -21.64 5.45 -0.40
N GLY A 300 -22.88 5.20 0.04
CA GLY A 300 -23.87 4.43 -0.72
C GLY A 300 -23.66 2.91 -0.75
N LEU A 301 -22.54 2.40 -0.23
CA LEU A 301 -22.30 0.97 -0.06
C LEU A 301 -22.65 0.53 1.37
N ALA A 302 -23.38 -0.58 1.48
CA ALA A 302 -23.67 -1.19 2.77
C ALA A 302 -22.39 -1.73 3.43
N GLY A 303 -22.45 -1.95 4.75
CA GLY A 303 -21.34 -2.50 5.51
C GLY A 303 -21.50 -3.98 5.78
N ASP A 304 -20.38 -4.71 5.85
CA ASP A 304 -20.38 -6.10 6.30
C ASP A 304 -20.50 -6.20 7.84
N LEU A 305 -21.56 -6.85 8.33
CA LEU A 305 -21.85 -6.95 9.76
C LEU A 305 -20.83 -7.80 10.53
N ALA A 306 -20.31 -8.86 9.92
CA ALA A 306 -19.32 -9.72 10.58
C ALA A 306 -17.98 -9.00 10.72
N VAL A 307 -17.56 -8.28 9.68
CA VAL A 307 -16.37 -7.43 9.73
C VAL A 307 -16.55 -6.25 10.68
N SER A 308 -17.76 -5.68 10.77
CA SER A 308 -18.08 -4.64 11.76
C SER A 308 -17.84 -5.13 13.20
N ALA A 309 -18.24 -6.37 13.52
CA ALA A 309 -17.99 -6.96 14.82
C ALA A 309 -16.48 -7.14 15.12
N ILE A 310 -15.69 -7.55 14.11
CA ILE A 310 -14.22 -7.68 14.26
C ILE A 310 -13.58 -6.32 14.51
N VAL A 311 -13.98 -5.29 13.77
CA VAL A 311 -13.48 -3.91 13.95
C VAL A 311 -13.82 -3.38 15.34
N GLN A 312 -15.05 -3.58 15.82
CA GLN A 312 -15.46 -3.15 17.16
C GLN A 312 -14.70 -3.87 18.28
N ALA A 313 -14.44 -5.18 18.11
CA ALA A 313 -13.63 -5.94 19.05
C ALA A 313 -12.19 -5.41 19.10
N ALA A 314 -11.58 -5.13 17.95
CA ALA A 314 -10.25 -4.54 17.86
C ALA A 314 -10.16 -3.19 18.59
N GLN A 315 -11.11 -2.28 18.34
CA GLN A 315 -11.16 -0.98 19.02
C GLN A 315 -11.33 -1.11 20.54
N SER A 316 -12.08 -2.11 20.99
CA SER A 316 -12.29 -2.38 22.41
C SER A 316 -11.02 -2.88 23.08
N GLN A 317 -10.29 -3.79 22.42
CA GLN A 317 -9.04 -4.37 22.93
C GLN A 317 -7.92 -3.32 23.01
N THR A 318 -7.86 -2.40 22.06
CA THR A 318 -6.81 -1.37 21.99
C THR A 318 -7.10 -0.15 22.86
N ALA A 319 -8.31 -0.01 23.42
CA ALA A 319 -8.72 1.17 24.18
C ALA A 319 -7.72 1.54 25.30
N VAL A 320 -7.23 0.54 26.05
CA VAL A 320 -6.23 0.75 27.10
C VAL A 320 -4.84 1.03 26.50
N LEU A 321 -4.46 0.29 25.46
CA LEU A 321 -3.16 0.41 24.80
C LEU A 321 -2.95 1.78 24.14
N LYS A 322 -4.04 2.40 23.66
CA LYS A 322 -4.06 3.78 23.15
C LYS A 322 -3.61 4.80 24.19
N GLY A 323 -3.90 4.55 25.48
CA GLY A 323 -3.49 5.40 26.61
C GLY A 323 -2.06 5.15 27.12
N MET A 324 -1.32 4.19 26.55
CA MET A 324 0.05 3.91 26.94
C MET A 324 0.93 5.14 26.72
N VAL A 325 1.65 5.57 27.77
CA VAL A 325 2.55 6.72 27.74
C VAL A 325 3.88 6.31 27.10
N LEU A 326 4.29 7.04 26.06
CA LEU A 326 5.55 6.88 25.34
C LEU A 326 6.66 7.77 25.91
N GLY A 327 6.29 8.95 26.43
CA GLY A 327 7.21 9.92 26.99
C GLY A 327 6.46 11.12 27.57
N ASP A 328 7.19 12.14 28.01
CA ASP A 328 6.61 13.31 28.67
C ASP A 328 7.24 14.62 28.16
N ALA A 329 6.44 15.54 27.63
CA ALA A 329 6.90 16.86 27.20
C ALA A 329 6.98 17.81 28.41
N LYS A 330 8.21 18.10 28.85
CA LYS A 330 8.51 18.99 29.99
C LYS A 330 8.38 20.47 29.67
N VAL A 331 8.38 20.80 28.38
CA VAL A 331 8.13 22.15 27.86
C VAL A 331 6.99 22.10 26.84
N ARG A 332 6.26 23.20 26.69
CA ARG A 332 5.21 23.30 25.66
C ARG A 332 5.87 23.35 24.27
N LEU A 333 5.60 22.34 23.46
CA LEU A 333 5.99 22.30 22.05
C LEU A 333 4.81 22.71 21.19
N SER A 334 4.71 24.02 20.91
CA SER A 334 3.61 24.54 20.09
C SER A 334 3.78 24.19 18.61
N HIS A 335 2.64 24.14 17.93
CA HIS A 335 2.55 24.00 16.50
C HIS A 335 1.46 24.89 15.90
N ASN A 336 1.85 25.64 14.89
CA ASN A 336 0.95 26.34 13.99
C ASN A 336 1.39 25.98 12.58
N ARG A 337 0.46 25.47 11.76
CA ARG A 337 0.72 25.08 10.37
C ARG A 337 1.39 26.20 9.56
N TYR A 338 1.12 27.47 9.89
CA TYR A 338 1.55 28.65 9.14
C TYR A 338 2.76 29.36 9.74
N GLU A 339 3.39 28.81 10.79
CA GLU A 339 4.57 29.38 11.44
C GLU A 339 5.67 28.32 11.64
N LEU A 340 6.92 28.77 11.78
CA LEU A 340 8.00 27.86 12.16
C LEU A 340 7.83 27.58 13.65
N SER A 341 7.53 26.34 14.00
CA SER A 341 7.09 26.02 15.37
C SER A 341 8.12 25.16 16.10
N PRO A 342 8.19 25.20 17.44
CA PRO A 342 9.09 24.33 18.21
C PRO A 342 8.88 22.84 17.89
N LEU A 343 7.62 22.40 17.77
CA LEU A 343 7.29 21.02 17.43
C LEU A 343 7.70 20.64 16.00
N GLY A 344 7.51 21.53 15.03
CA GLY A 344 7.92 21.31 13.64
C GLY A 344 9.43 21.31 13.45
N GLN A 345 10.15 22.15 14.20
CA GLN A 345 11.60 22.14 14.25
C GLN A 345 12.14 20.83 14.84
N TRP A 346 11.62 20.41 16.00
CA TRP A 346 12.01 19.16 16.63
C TRP A 346 11.71 17.94 15.75
N ALA A 347 10.53 17.88 15.13
CA ALA A 347 10.19 16.80 14.20
C ALA A 347 11.18 16.78 13.03
N SER A 348 11.45 17.94 12.41
CA SER A 348 12.44 18.04 11.32
C SER A 348 13.85 17.62 11.76
N ASP A 349 14.22 17.89 13.02
CA ASP A 349 15.50 17.41 13.58
C ASP A 349 15.55 15.89 13.68
N MET A 350 14.43 15.24 14.05
CA MET A 350 14.35 13.78 14.10
C MET A 350 14.43 13.18 12.70
N LEU A 351 13.74 13.75 11.71
CA LEU A 351 13.87 13.33 10.30
C LEU A 351 15.32 13.45 9.81
N ARG A 352 15.99 14.57 10.09
CA ARG A 352 17.40 14.80 9.70
C ARG A 352 18.34 13.78 10.31
N LYS A 353 18.17 13.48 11.60
CA LYS A 353 18.97 12.48 12.32
C LYS A 353 18.73 11.08 11.77
N ALA A 354 17.47 10.68 11.58
CA ALA A 354 17.10 9.38 11.04
C ALA A 354 17.64 9.17 9.63
N GLY A 355 17.51 10.17 8.75
CA GLY A 355 18.00 10.12 7.38
C GLY A 355 19.52 10.30 7.24
N LYS A 356 20.23 10.66 8.32
CA LYS A 356 21.66 11.03 8.32
C LYS A 356 21.97 12.06 7.23
N THR A 357 21.16 13.11 7.15
CA THR A 357 21.20 14.11 6.09
C THR A 357 21.74 15.46 6.55
N ASP A 358 22.15 16.31 5.60
CA ASP A 358 22.60 17.67 5.87
C ASP A 358 21.44 18.58 6.29
N VAL A 359 20.30 18.41 5.61
CA VAL A 359 19.07 19.20 5.77
C VAL A 359 17.87 18.26 5.88
N ALA A 360 16.82 18.69 6.57
CA ALA A 360 15.51 18.05 6.47
C ALA A 360 14.41 19.08 6.30
N PHE A 361 13.34 18.67 5.60
CA PHE A 361 12.13 19.46 5.41
C PHE A 361 10.89 18.64 5.76
N LEU A 362 9.93 19.30 6.40
CA LEU A 362 8.61 18.76 6.69
C LEU A 362 7.58 19.86 6.43
N ASN A 363 6.52 19.56 5.70
CA ASN A 363 5.45 20.54 5.52
C ASN A 363 4.69 20.72 6.83
N GLY A 364 4.38 21.96 7.20
CA GLY A 364 3.65 22.24 8.45
C GLY A 364 2.33 21.48 8.55
N GLY A 365 1.71 21.14 7.42
CA GLY A 365 0.49 20.32 7.38
C GLY A 365 0.64 18.88 7.89
N SER A 366 1.86 18.33 7.99
CA SER A 366 2.10 16.97 8.48
C SER A 366 1.81 16.79 9.97
N ILE A 367 1.99 17.86 10.76
CA ILE A 367 1.76 17.87 12.21
C ILE A 367 0.34 18.36 12.45
N ARG A 368 -0.46 17.59 13.17
CA ARG A 368 -1.93 17.82 13.23
C ARG A 368 -2.45 18.26 14.58
N THR A 369 -1.62 18.21 15.62
CA THR A 369 -1.94 18.80 16.93
C THR A 369 -1.38 20.23 17.02
N GLY A 370 -2.03 21.08 17.81
CA GLY A 370 -1.57 22.46 18.04
C GLY A 370 -0.47 22.56 19.11
N GLU A 371 -0.33 21.55 19.97
CA GLU A 371 0.75 21.50 20.95
C GLU A 371 1.00 20.06 21.44
N LEU A 372 2.19 19.82 22.00
CA LEU A 372 2.48 18.72 22.92
C LEU A 372 2.94 19.28 24.25
N PHE A 373 2.33 18.81 25.34
CA PHE A 373 2.73 19.13 26.71
C PHE A 373 2.26 18.02 27.67
N GLY A 374 3.11 17.66 28.64
CA GLY A 374 2.83 16.57 29.59
C GLY A 374 2.93 15.18 28.95
N PRO A 375 2.21 14.17 29.50
CA PRO A 375 2.30 12.80 29.03
C PRO A 375 1.89 12.66 27.56
N ILE A 376 2.76 12.05 26.76
CA ILE A 376 2.54 11.76 25.35
C ILE A 376 2.13 10.29 25.25
N THR A 377 0.88 10.04 24.86
CA THR A 377 0.37 8.67 24.70
C THR A 377 0.52 8.17 23.27
N LYS A 378 0.33 6.86 23.05
CA LYS A 378 0.22 6.28 21.71
C LYS A 378 -0.90 6.97 20.90
N ALA A 379 -2.07 7.24 21.48
CA ALA A 379 -3.13 8.00 20.81
C ALA A 379 -2.67 9.41 20.40
N SER A 380 -1.99 10.13 21.31
CA SER A 380 -1.44 11.46 21.04
C SER A 380 -0.46 11.46 19.87
N LEU A 381 0.34 10.39 19.70
CA LEU A 381 1.26 10.25 18.57
C LEU A 381 0.52 10.08 17.23
N TYR A 382 -0.53 9.25 17.18
CA TYR A 382 -1.30 9.07 15.94
C TYR A 382 -2.12 10.31 15.60
N GLU A 383 -2.57 11.06 16.61
CA GLU A 383 -3.16 12.37 16.39
C GLU A 383 -2.12 13.37 15.86
N LEU A 384 -0.90 13.37 16.41
CA LEU A 384 0.19 14.23 15.98
C LEU A 384 0.62 13.99 14.53
N MET A 385 0.88 12.73 14.16
CA MET A 385 1.35 12.28 12.85
C MET A 385 0.40 11.22 12.26
N PRO A 386 -0.80 11.59 11.77
CA PRO A 386 -1.79 10.64 11.30
C PRO A 386 -1.52 10.13 9.89
N PHE A 387 -0.64 10.78 9.14
CA PHE A 387 -0.22 10.30 7.82
C PHE A 387 0.88 9.27 7.97
N ASP A 388 0.77 8.19 7.21
CA ASP A 388 1.81 7.16 7.13
C ASP A 388 2.84 7.50 6.05
N ASN A 389 3.24 8.78 6.02
CA ASN A 389 4.22 9.28 5.06
C ASN A 389 5.59 8.68 5.41
N ARG A 390 6.32 8.24 4.38
CA ARG A 390 7.65 7.65 4.53
C ARG A 390 8.75 8.71 4.43
N LEU A 391 9.85 8.47 5.12
CA LEU A 391 11.05 9.30 5.00
C LEU A 391 11.81 8.97 3.70
N LEU A 392 12.05 9.99 2.88
CA LEU A 392 12.89 9.91 1.68
C LEU A 392 14.16 10.74 1.89
N VAL A 393 15.28 10.23 1.39
CA VAL A 393 16.55 10.95 1.26
C VAL A 393 16.81 11.22 -0.21
N ILE A 394 16.95 12.49 -0.56
CA ILE A 394 17.23 12.96 -1.92
C ILE A 394 18.49 13.82 -1.94
N GLU A 395 19.11 13.94 -3.10
CA GLU A 395 20.20 14.88 -3.35
C GLU A 395 19.65 16.15 -4.01
N MET A 396 19.92 17.31 -3.37
CA MET A 396 19.54 18.62 -3.88
C MET A 396 20.75 19.55 -3.90
N THR A 397 20.80 20.42 -4.90
CA THR A 397 21.76 21.52 -4.93
C THR A 397 21.37 22.59 -3.90
N GLY A 398 22.34 23.36 -3.41
CA GLY A 398 22.05 24.51 -2.55
C GLY A 398 21.05 25.50 -3.18
N ARG A 399 21.03 25.62 -4.52
CA ARG A 399 20.03 26.41 -5.26
C ARG A 399 18.62 25.84 -5.12
N GLU A 400 18.44 24.54 -5.28
CA GLU A 400 17.14 23.88 -5.13
C GLU A 400 16.63 24.01 -3.67
N ILE A 401 17.53 23.87 -2.69
CA ILE A 401 17.23 24.07 -1.26
C ILE A 401 16.77 25.52 -0.99
N MET A 402 17.47 26.52 -1.53
CA MET A 402 17.05 27.92 -1.40
C MET A 402 15.69 28.16 -2.05
N ASN A 403 15.42 27.58 -3.22
CA ASN A 403 14.12 27.72 -3.89
C ASN A 403 12.99 27.11 -3.04
N ALA A 404 13.23 25.95 -2.41
CA ALA A 404 12.26 25.34 -1.50
C ALA A 404 11.98 26.23 -0.27
N LEU A 405 13.02 26.85 0.30
CA LEU A 405 12.88 27.83 1.39
C LEU A 405 12.11 29.08 0.95
N GLU A 406 12.41 29.64 -0.23
CA GLU A 406 11.70 30.79 -0.79
C GLU A 406 10.21 30.53 -0.97
N TYR A 407 9.86 29.34 -1.46
CA TYR A 407 8.47 28.92 -1.64
C TYR A 407 7.78 28.58 -0.31
N GLY A 408 8.49 27.98 0.64
CA GLY A 408 7.92 27.43 1.86
C GLY A 408 7.86 28.36 3.06
N ILE A 409 8.73 29.37 3.14
CA ILE A 409 8.72 30.34 4.26
C ILE A 409 7.54 31.31 4.11
N ASP A 410 6.71 31.42 5.16
CA ASP A 410 5.53 32.30 5.26
C ASP A 410 4.45 32.04 4.20
N ASN A 411 4.40 30.82 3.64
CA ASN A 411 3.42 30.47 2.63
C ASN A 411 2.04 30.18 3.24
N GLN A 412 1.15 31.17 3.18
CA GLN A 412 -0.20 31.08 3.76
C GLN A 412 -1.16 30.17 2.97
N LYS A 413 -0.80 29.72 1.76
CA LYS A 413 -1.66 28.82 0.97
C LYS A 413 -1.52 27.37 1.39
N VAL A 414 -0.28 26.94 1.67
CA VAL A 414 0.02 25.52 1.92
C VAL A 414 0.55 25.26 3.33
N GLY A 415 1.01 26.31 4.02
CA GLY A 415 1.61 26.25 5.35
C GLY A 415 3.11 26.59 5.32
N MET A 416 3.64 26.85 6.51
CA MET A 416 5.06 27.07 6.72
C MET A 416 5.84 25.77 6.58
N LEU A 417 6.88 25.80 5.75
CA LEU A 417 7.87 24.73 5.69
C LEU A 417 8.66 24.68 7.00
N GLN A 418 8.59 23.54 7.68
CA GLN A 418 9.44 23.22 8.81
C GLN A 418 10.76 22.68 8.27
N PHE A 419 11.88 23.01 8.92
CA PHE A 419 13.19 22.60 8.44
C PHE A 419 14.20 22.39 9.56
N SER A 420 15.22 21.59 9.27
CA SER A 420 16.37 21.32 10.14
C SER A 420 17.68 21.39 9.36
N GLY A 421 18.78 21.65 10.06
CA GLY A 421 20.13 21.62 9.50
C GLY A 421 20.61 22.96 8.93
N LEU A 422 19.79 24.00 8.97
CA LEU A 422 20.07 25.32 8.39
C LEU A 422 19.76 26.45 9.36
N MET A 423 20.56 27.52 9.30
CA MET A 423 20.28 28.85 9.85
C MET A 423 19.95 29.79 8.67
N VAL A 424 18.74 30.34 8.63
CA VAL A 424 18.20 31.08 7.48
C VAL A 424 17.86 32.52 7.85
N THR A 425 18.24 33.49 7.03
CA THR A 425 17.75 34.88 7.10
C THR A 425 16.79 35.16 5.95
N TYR A 426 15.55 35.53 6.28
CA TYR A 426 14.48 35.86 5.35
C TYR A 426 14.11 37.35 5.46
N ASP A 427 14.30 38.12 4.39
CA ASP A 427 14.20 39.58 4.36
C ASP A 427 13.07 40.03 3.42
N TYR A 428 11.99 40.56 3.98
CA TYR A 428 10.81 41.02 3.23
C TYR A 428 11.03 42.27 2.39
N SER A 429 12.14 43.00 2.60
CA SER A 429 12.51 44.13 1.73
C SER A 429 12.98 43.67 0.35
N ARG A 430 13.33 42.39 0.19
CA ARG A 430 13.72 41.81 -1.09
C ARG A 430 12.50 41.42 -1.92
N PRO A 431 12.62 41.43 -3.26
CA PRO A 431 11.58 40.92 -4.14
C PRO A 431 11.20 39.48 -3.77
N VAL A 432 9.94 39.12 -4.00
CA VAL A 432 9.46 37.73 -3.87
C VAL A 432 10.39 36.78 -4.63
N ASN A 433 10.66 35.61 -4.06
CA ASN A 433 11.65 34.61 -4.52
C ASN A 433 13.13 35.06 -4.43
N LYS A 434 13.43 36.14 -3.72
CA LYS A 434 14.80 36.58 -3.38
C LYS A 434 14.92 37.01 -1.92
N ARG A 435 14.02 36.56 -1.06
CA ARG A 435 13.93 36.94 0.36
C ARG A 435 14.87 36.12 1.24
N VAL A 436 15.25 34.91 0.85
CA VAL A 436 16.32 34.13 1.47
C VAL A 436 17.67 34.78 1.13
N THR A 437 18.16 35.61 2.04
CA THR A 437 19.41 36.39 1.84
C THR A 437 20.65 35.68 2.40
N HIS A 438 20.45 34.77 3.36
CA HIS A 438 21.52 34.01 3.99
C HIS A 438 21.01 32.63 4.39
N ALA A 439 21.80 31.60 4.11
CA ALA A 439 21.56 30.22 4.56
C ALA A 439 22.91 29.57 4.89
N VAL A 440 23.05 29.06 6.10
CA VAL A 440 24.27 28.43 6.63
C VAL A 440 23.88 27.10 7.24
N LEU A 441 24.65 26.05 7.01
CA LEU A 441 24.46 24.76 7.65
C LEU A 441 24.74 24.87 9.16
N THR A 442 24.17 23.98 9.95
CA THR A 442 24.39 23.94 11.41
C THR A 442 25.85 23.72 11.82
N ASN A 443 26.71 23.23 10.91
CA ASN A 443 28.16 23.14 11.11
C ASN A 443 28.93 24.43 10.76
N GLY A 444 28.24 25.53 10.47
CA GLY A 444 28.83 26.83 10.15
C GLY A 444 29.22 27.04 8.68
N ARG A 445 29.15 26.02 7.83
CA ARG A 445 29.41 26.18 6.39
C ARG A 445 28.29 26.92 5.69
N LYS A 446 28.63 27.87 4.83
CA LYS A 446 27.65 28.53 3.95
C LYS A 446 27.01 27.50 3.01
N LEU A 447 25.72 27.64 2.75
CA LEU A 447 25.02 26.85 1.74
C LEU A 447 25.43 27.33 0.35
N GLU A 448 26.28 26.57 -0.34
CA GLU A 448 26.80 26.93 -1.65
C GLU A 448 25.85 26.48 -2.77
N ARG A 449 25.61 27.36 -3.73
CA ARG A 449 24.49 27.20 -4.70
C ARG A 449 24.58 25.94 -5.54
N ASN A 450 25.79 25.55 -5.91
CA ASN A 450 26.04 24.47 -6.88
C ASN A 450 26.56 23.19 -6.22
N GLU A 451 26.76 23.20 -4.90
CA GLU A 451 27.09 21.98 -4.14
C GLU A 451 25.84 21.13 -3.95
N SER A 452 26.02 19.81 -3.92
CA SER A 452 24.96 18.83 -3.64
C SER A 452 24.94 18.50 -2.14
N TYR A 453 23.74 18.38 -1.59
CA TYR A 453 23.48 18.08 -0.19
C TYR A 453 22.46 16.95 -0.09
N LYS A 454 22.60 16.11 0.94
CA LYS A 454 21.57 15.13 1.28
C LYS A 454 20.44 15.83 2.03
N VAL A 455 19.22 15.61 1.59
CA VAL A 455 18.01 16.24 2.13
C VAL A 455 17.00 15.16 2.48
N ALA A 456 16.54 15.17 3.73
CA ALA A 456 15.44 14.35 4.20
C ALA A 456 14.11 15.07 3.93
N VAL A 457 13.18 14.41 3.26
CA VAL A 457 11.81 14.89 3.01
C VAL A 457 10.82 13.75 3.25
N ASN A 458 9.54 14.04 3.27
CA ASN A 458 8.53 13.00 3.19
C ASN A 458 8.18 12.68 1.72
N ASP A 459 7.68 11.47 1.48
CA ASP A 459 7.20 11.01 0.16
C ASP A 459 6.17 11.94 -0.48
N PHE A 460 5.25 12.49 0.30
CA PHE A 460 4.26 13.47 -0.15
C PHE A 460 4.90 14.71 -0.77
N LEU A 461 5.92 15.28 -0.11
CA LEU A 461 6.67 16.43 -0.61
C LEU A 461 7.51 16.07 -1.82
N PHE A 462 8.15 14.90 -1.82
CA PHE A 462 8.88 14.42 -2.98
C PHE A 462 8.00 14.26 -4.23
N ALA A 463 6.75 13.83 -4.05
CA ALA A 463 5.74 13.76 -5.11
C ALA A 463 5.22 15.13 -5.57
N GLY A 464 5.70 16.25 -4.99
CA GLY A 464 5.28 17.61 -5.31
C GLY A 464 4.04 18.07 -4.54
N GLY A 465 3.67 17.34 -3.47
CA GLY A 465 2.61 17.72 -2.54
C GLY A 465 2.77 19.15 -2.02
N ASP A 466 1.65 19.81 -1.71
CA ASP A 466 1.61 21.23 -1.31
C ASP A 466 2.28 22.17 -2.35
N GLY A 467 2.41 21.73 -3.60
CA GLY A 467 3.03 22.50 -4.68
C GLY A 467 4.56 22.61 -4.60
N PHE A 468 5.21 21.83 -3.75
CA PHE A 468 6.68 21.81 -3.62
C PHE A 468 7.35 21.05 -4.77
N THR A 469 7.20 21.53 -6.01
CA THR A 469 7.80 20.89 -7.19
C THR A 469 9.33 20.93 -7.19
N MET A 470 9.96 21.66 -6.26
CA MET A 470 11.41 21.70 -6.09
C MET A 470 11.96 20.35 -5.60
N PHE A 471 11.15 19.54 -4.90
CA PHE A 471 11.58 18.25 -4.39
C PHE A 471 11.46 17.14 -5.44
N THR A 472 10.59 17.27 -6.44
CA THR A 472 10.41 16.25 -7.50
C THR A 472 11.65 16.11 -8.39
N ALA A 473 12.46 17.16 -8.48
CA ALA A 473 13.75 17.16 -9.19
C ALA A 473 14.90 16.60 -8.35
N GLY A 474 14.63 16.21 -7.10
CA GLY A 474 15.61 15.58 -6.21
C GLY A 474 16.26 14.38 -6.88
N ARG A 475 17.59 14.35 -6.87
CA ARG A 475 18.37 13.29 -7.51
C ARG A 475 18.58 12.14 -6.52
N SER A 476 18.89 10.97 -7.06
CA SER A 476 19.25 9.77 -6.28
C SER A 476 18.27 9.48 -5.13
N PRO A 477 16.93 9.47 -5.37
CA PRO A 477 15.98 9.28 -4.30
C PRO A 477 16.15 7.90 -3.66
N VAL A 478 16.31 7.90 -2.35
CA VAL A 478 16.31 6.71 -1.49
C VAL A 478 15.12 6.85 -0.56
N ASP A 479 14.05 6.13 -0.87
CA ASP A 479 12.98 5.91 0.10
C ASP A 479 13.51 4.96 1.18
N THR A 480 13.44 5.39 2.44
CA THR A 480 13.91 4.61 3.59
C THR A 480 12.88 3.57 4.02
N HIS A 481 11.63 3.70 3.58
CA HIS A 481 10.46 2.88 3.96
C HIS A 481 10.10 2.95 5.44
N VAL A 482 10.80 3.79 6.20
CA VAL A 482 10.47 4.07 7.59
C VAL A 482 9.41 5.15 7.62
N SER A 483 8.30 4.86 8.30
CA SER A 483 7.24 5.84 8.56
C SER A 483 7.77 6.97 9.42
N ILE A 484 7.40 8.21 9.08
CA ILE A 484 7.75 9.38 9.91
C ILE A 484 7.16 9.23 11.32
N ARG A 485 5.98 8.60 11.46
CA ARG A 485 5.39 8.33 12.76
C ARG A 485 6.30 7.45 13.62
N GLU A 486 6.89 6.42 13.03
CA GLU A 486 7.81 5.52 13.72
C GLU A 486 9.08 6.25 14.19
N ILE A 487 9.67 7.09 13.33
CA ILE A 487 10.84 7.91 13.69
C ILE A 487 10.52 8.78 14.91
N ILE A 488 9.34 9.40 14.91
CA ILE A 488 8.88 10.27 16.01
C ILE A 488 8.59 9.46 17.27
N GLU A 489 7.96 8.28 17.16
CA GLU A 489 7.71 7.38 18.28
C GLU A 489 8.99 6.94 18.98
N GLN A 490 9.97 6.49 18.20
CA GLN A 490 11.27 6.06 18.71
C GLN A 490 11.98 7.23 19.40
N ALA A 491 11.94 8.43 18.80
CA ALA A 491 12.51 9.63 19.40
C ALA A 491 11.86 10.00 20.74
N ILE A 492 10.52 9.93 20.86
CA ILE A 492 9.80 10.18 22.11
C ILE A 492 10.21 9.13 23.17
N SER A 493 10.16 7.86 22.78
CA SER A 493 10.40 6.73 23.69
C SER A 493 11.84 6.68 24.20
N GLN A 494 12.82 6.97 23.33
CA GLN A 494 14.24 7.01 23.70
C GLN A 494 14.57 8.21 24.57
N ALA A 495 13.96 9.38 24.32
CA ALA A 495 14.19 10.56 25.14
C ALA A 495 13.56 10.40 26.52
N GLY A 496 12.37 9.80 26.60
CA GLY A 496 11.54 9.67 27.81
C GLY A 496 10.98 11.02 28.30
N GLN A 497 11.79 12.07 28.27
CA GLN A 497 11.42 13.45 28.58
C GLN A 497 11.84 14.37 27.42
N LEU A 498 10.89 15.12 26.87
CA LEU A 498 11.13 16.07 25.79
C LEU A 498 11.25 17.49 26.34
N ALA A 499 12.43 18.08 26.12
CA ALA A 499 12.71 19.50 26.37
C ALA A 499 13.66 20.08 25.29
N PRO A 500 13.30 20.02 23.99
CA PRO A 500 14.17 20.54 22.93
C PRO A 500 14.32 22.06 23.05
N GLU A 501 15.55 22.54 22.88
CA GLU A 501 15.87 23.96 22.87
C GLU A 501 15.63 24.57 21.49
N GLN A 502 15.18 25.84 21.46
CA GLN A 502 15.08 26.59 20.21
C GLN A 502 16.44 27.19 19.85
N ASP A 503 16.82 27.08 18.58
CA ASP A 503 18.13 27.53 18.07
C ASP A 503 18.05 28.83 17.25
N GLY A 504 16.85 29.39 17.08
CA GLY A 504 16.67 30.61 16.29
C GLY A 504 16.99 30.44 14.80
N ARG A 505 16.80 29.23 14.25
CA ARG A 505 17.14 28.88 12.86
C ARG A 505 16.50 29.72 11.75
N LEU A 506 15.51 30.55 12.07
CA LEU A 506 14.92 31.51 11.15
C LEU A 506 14.98 32.92 11.71
N LYS A 507 15.70 33.80 11.01
CA LYS A 507 15.73 35.24 11.27
C LYS A 507 14.92 35.98 10.22
N ILE A 508 13.74 36.47 10.60
CA ILE A 508 12.91 37.34 9.76
C ILE A 508 13.38 38.80 9.89
N ARG A 509 13.48 39.52 8.77
CA ARG A 509 13.78 40.95 8.70
C ARG A 509 12.73 41.71 7.90
N ASN A 510 12.45 42.95 8.30
CA ASN A 510 11.60 43.89 7.56
C ASN A 510 10.17 43.39 7.27
N LYS A 511 9.64 42.45 8.07
CA LYS A 511 8.24 42.01 7.95
C LYS A 511 7.35 43.17 8.40
N GLN A 512 6.63 43.77 7.47
CA GLN A 512 5.67 44.82 7.80
C GLN A 512 4.50 44.19 8.58
N SER A 513 4.20 44.72 9.75
CA SER A 513 2.97 44.42 10.46
C SER A 513 1.81 44.97 9.63
N PHE A 514 0.95 44.10 9.10
CA PHE A 514 -0.32 44.54 8.54
C PHE A 514 -1.13 45.15 9.70
N ILE A 515 -1.22 46.48 9.75
CA ILE A 515 -2.28 47.17 10.47
C ILE A 515 -3.46 47.21 9.47
N PRO A 516 -4.57 46.51 9.72
CA PRO A 516 -5.75 46.67 8.88
C PRO A 516 -6.14 48.15 8.88
N ALA A 517 -6.29 48.76 7.70
CA ALA A 517 -6.88 50.08 7.61
C ALA A 517 -8.29 50.02 8.22
N ALA A 518 -8.55 50.94 9.15
CA ALA A 518 -9.80 51.05 9.91
C ALA A 518 -11.02 51.32 9.03
#